data_AF-A0A941XSX0-F1
#
_entry.id   AF-A0A941XSX0-F1
#
_cell.length_a   1.000
_cell.length_b   1.000
_cell.length_c   1.000
_cell.angle_alpha   90.00
_cell.angle_beta   90.00
_cell.angle_gamma   90.00
#
_symmetry.space_group_name_H-M   'P 1'
#
loop_
_entity.id
_entity.type
_entity.pdbx_description
1 polymer ?
#
loop_
_entity_poly.entity_id
_entity_poly.type
_entity_poly.pdbx_seq_one_letter_code
_entity_poly.pdbx_strand_id
1 'polypeptide(L)'
;MKLKIKQIVIISMVLVCAVLFSACMRSDAGIDPGDWGYDCCVTYDALGGIINSREMREVYYMNNSYLFQPSGTTNMLVEPVKDGYILAGWYTAKEDATDTEGNTVYQFSAGDRWDFDEDRIQENLTLYARWIPQGKVNYVNADTGEVVFSKNLTADSPVQELSAATLNLSTPKGYSFAGYYADAACTIPYDFTQYEHVELLLENEQIYAKLAERFPQYFEAAEYVAPEAAEEGEEQAASTEDTSYLYINKAGYRLLTDDPAALAEIRTYKDQTIEEAIEQYQANTASQVVYIKFTEGLYVRVTSLESLKKGGEYSFAGVDASGNEINGYILETDLDFSGVKLAVADSFNGTIQGNGHTIRNLTVKLSSKKIDPDKEKAGGIAARMDGAVIEGVVFEDCALEINVNSGIQVTAGFLAGEAKNTTVQDCTFRNLAITTGKGDDGAARYELGDLFGNGSGNKVNNCTAEGVTVTASDAARRNMALQ
;
A
#
# COMPACT_ATOMS: atom_id res chain seq x y z
N MET A 1 28.22 -39.12 -51.11
CA MET A 1 29.62 -39.12 -51.61
C MET A 1 30.21 -37.74 -51.36
N LYS A 2 31.14 -37.67 -50.39
CA LYS A 2 32.16 -36.62 -50.14
C LYS A 2 31.72 -35.16 -49.85
N LEU A 3 31.93 -34.80 -48.57
CA LEU A 3 32.38 -33.51 -48.00
C LEU A 3 32.62 -32.34 -48.99
N LYS A 4 32.11 -31.14 -48.62
CA LYS A 4 32.97 -30.03 -48.16
C LYS A 4 32.18 -28.95 -47.41
N ILE A 5 32.68 -28.69 -46.21
CA ILE A 5 32.41 -27.59 -45.28
C ILE A 5 32.92 -26.27 -45.87
N LYS A 6 32.16 -25.18 -45.62
CA LYS A 6 32.49 -23.73 -45.50
C LYS A 6 31.26 -22.92 -45.98
N GLN A 7 30.39 -22.24 -45.19
CA GLN A 7 30.48 -21.54 -43.90
C GLN A 7 31.73 -20.64 -43.82
N ILE A 8 31.70 -19.32 -43.71
CA ILE A 8 30.69 -18.36 -43.21
C ILE A 8 30.91 -17.05 -43.98
N VAL A 9 29.81 -16.42 -44.38
CA VAL A 9 29.77 -15.12 -45.04
C VAL A 9 30.04 -14.03 -44.00
N ILE A 10 31.03 -13.23 -44.33
CA ILE A 10 31.36 -11.92 -43.76
C ILE A 10 30.17 -10.99 -44.04
N ILE A 11 29.51 -10.47 -43.00
CA ILE A 11 28.84 -9.15 -42.90
C ILE A 11 28.20 -9.08 -41.50
N SER A 12 29.06 -8.75 -40.54
CA SER A 12 28.84 -8.13 -39.23
C SER A 12 30.23 -8.08 -38.61
N MET A 13 31.05 -7.11 -39.06
CA MET A 13 32.42 -6.96 -38.58
C MET A 13 32.63 -5.59 -37.93
N VAL A 14 31.81 -5.30 -36.92
CA VAL A 14 32.39 -5.07 -35.58
C VAL A 14 32.28 -6.43 -34.90
N LEU A 15 33.25 -7.30 -35.18
CA LEU A 15 33.34 -8.61 -34.55
C LEU A 15 33.80 -8.38 -33.12
N VAL A 16 32.86 -8.08 -32.22
CA VAL A 16 33.06 -8.18 -30.77
C VAL A 16 33.35 -9.63 -30.46
N CYS A 17 34.63 -9.99 -30.44
CA CYS A 17 35.06 -11.16 -29.72
C CYS A 17 35.03 -10.78 -28.24
N ALA A 18 33.85 -10.89 -27.60
CA ALA A 18 33.76 -10.94 -26.15
C ALA A 18 34.43 -12.24 -25.70
N VAL A 19 35.77 -12.25 -25.64
CA VAL A 19 36.53 -13.43 -25.24
C VAL A 19 36.41 -13.56 -23.72
N LEU A 20 35.37 -14.29 -23.30
CA LEU A 20 35.13 -14.63 -21.90
C LEU A 20 36.12 -15.72 -21.47
N PHE A 21 37.32 -15.34 -21.05
CA PHE A 21 38.24 -16.29 -20.45
C PHE A 21 37.84 -16.61 -19.01
N SER A 22 37.24 -17.78 -18.83
CA SER A 22 37.18 -18.45 -17.53
C SER A 22 38.56 -19.06 -17.27
N ALA A 23 39.26 -18.53 -16.27
CA ALA A 23 40.59 -19.02 -15.89
C ALA A 23 40.55 -20.52 -15.54
N CYS A 24 41.33 -21.32 -16.27
CA CYS A 24 41.97 -22.53 -15.77
C CYS A 24 43.23 -22.82 -16.60
N MET A 25 44.37 -22.90 -15.90
CA MET A 25 45.72 -23.03 -16.43
C MET A 25 45.89 -24.23 -17.38
N ARG A 26 46.43 -23.99 -18.58
CA ARG A 26 47.33 -24.91 -19.29
C ARG A 26 48.20 -24.10 -20.26
N SER A 27 49.49 -24.41 -20.22
CA SER A 27 50.55 -23.82 -21.04
C SER A 27 50.37 -24.12 -22.52
N ASP A 28 49.88 -23.13 -23.27
CA ASP A 28 50.17 -22.87 -24.67
C ASP A 28 49.76 -21.41 -24.92
N ALA A 29 50.55 -20.65 -25.67
CA ALA A 29 50.47 -19.19 -25.82
C ALA A 29 49.02 -18.67 -25.75
N GLY A 30 48.66 -18.07 -24.60
CA GLY A 30 47.36 -17.49 -24.39
C GLY A 30 47.14 -16.41 -25.43
N ILE A 31 46.01 -16.47 -26.13
CA ILE A 31 45.59 -15.42 -27.06
C ILE A 31 45.49 -14.14 -26.23
N ASP A 32 46.37 -13.17 -26.48
CA ASP A 32 46.30 -11.83 -25.89
C ASP A 32 45.25 -11.03 -26.70
N PRO A 33 44.16 -10.55 -26.10
CA PRO A 33 43.18 -9.70 -26.79
C PRO A 33 43.82 -8.47 -27.47
N GLY A 34 44.94 -7.97 -26.94
CA GLY A 34 45.70 -6.87 -27.54
C GLY A 34 46.24 -7.20 -28.94
N ASP A 35 46.56 -8.47 -29.22
CA ASP A 35 46.98 -8.90 -30.56
C ASP A 35 45.88 -8.71 -31.62
N TRP A 36 44.62 -8.52 -31.19
CA TRP A 36 43.45 -8.30 -32.05
C TRP A 36 42.93 -6.84 -31.97
N GLY A 37 43.70 -5.93 -31.36
CA GLY A 37 43.36 -4.51 -31.22
C GLY A 37 42.41 -4.19 -30.06
N TYR A 38 42.22 -5.13 -29.13
CA TYR A 38 41.42 -4.94 -27.93
C TYR A 38 42.31 -4.55 -26.74
N ASP A 39 42.87 -3.34 -26.82
CA ASP A 39 43.91 -2.86 -25.91
C ASP A 39 43.36 -2.27 -24.59
N CYS A 40 42.06 -1.99 -24.51
CA CYS A 40 41.44 -1.37 -23.34
C CYS A 40 40.70 -2.43 -22.50
N CYS A 41 41.18 -2.69 -21.29
CA CYS A 41 40.49 -3.54 -20.32
C CYS A 41 39.54 -2.71 -19.45
N VAL A 42 38.25 -3.07 -19.47
CA VAL A 42 37.24 -2.46 -18.60
C VAL A 42 36.82 -3.43 -17.52
N THR A 43 36.95 -2.99 -16.27
CA THR A 43 36.51 -3.73 -15.08
C THR A 43 35.18 -3.19 -14.61
N TYR A 44 34.12 -3.99 -14.72
CA TYR A 44 32.83 -3.75 -14.10
C TYR A 44 32.86 -4.31 -12.67
N ASP A 45 32.97 -3.42 -11.69
CA ASP A 45 32.91 -3.73 -10.27
C ASP A 45 31.49 -3.54 -9.75
N ALA A 46 30.86 -4.65 -9.36
CA ALA A 46 29.49 -4.66 -8.89
C ALA A 46 29.33 -4.14 -7.45
N LEU A 47 30.40 -3.82 -6.71
CA LEU A 47 30.35 -3.25 -5.36
C LEU A 47 29.33 -3.90 -4.41
N GLY A 48 29.53 -5.21 -4.18
CA GLY A 48 28.66 -6.04 -3.35
C GLY A 48 27.41 -6.58 -4.05
N GLY A 49 27.21 -6.25 -5.33
CA GLY A 49 26.33 -6.99 -6.24
C GLY A 49 27.06 -8.12 -6.96
N ILE A 50 26.37 -8.76 -7.90
CA ILE A 50 26.88 -9.91 -8.65
C ILE A 50 26.57 -9.76 -10.15
N ILE A 51 27.59 -9.88 -11.00
CA ILE A 51 27.54 -9.94 -12.46
C ILE A 51 27.94 -11.35 -12.91
N ASN A 52 27.04 -12.10 -13.56
CA ASN A 52 27.27 -13.51 -13.95
C ASN A 52 27.92 -14.35 -12.84
N SER A 53 27.40 -14.28 -11.61
CA SER A 53 27.93 -15.01 -10.45
C SER A 53 29.32 -14.56 -9.95
N ARG A 54 29.81 -13.36 -10.30
CA ARG A 54 31.06 -12.76 -9.82
C ARG A 54 30.85 -11.32 -9.36
N GLU A 55 31.67 -10.82 -8.44
CA GLU A 55 31.64 -9.41 -8.02
C GLU A 55 32.26 -8.47 -9.05
N MET A 56 33.22 -8.95 -9.82
CA MET A 56 33.88 -8.19 -10.87
C MET A 56 33.87 -8.93 -12.20
N ARG A 57 33.74 -8.18 -13.29
CA ARG A 57 33.87 -8.66 -14.66
C ARG A 57 34.80 -7.78 -15.47
N GLU A 58 35.80 -8.40 -16.07
CA GLU A 58 36.70 -7.76 -17.02
C GLU A 58 36.23 -8.07 -18.45
N VAL A 59 36.16 -7.04 -19.29
CA VAL A 59 35.84 -7.13 -20.71
C VAL A 59 36.79 -6.23 -21.49
N TYR A 60 37.30 -6.73 -22.61
CA TYR A 60 38.27 -6.01 -23.45
C TYR A 60 37.56 -5.31 -24.60
N TYR A 61 37.94 -4.07 -24.87
CA TYR A 61 37.37 -3.19 -25.88
C TYR A 61 38.48 -2.60 -26.76
N MET A 62 38.10 -2.18 -27.96
CA MET A 62 39.00 -1.41 -28.83
C MET A 62 39.13 0.01 -28.29
N ASN A 63 40.28 0.64 -28.51
CA ASN A 63 40.44 2.05 -28.20
C ASN A 63 39.40 2.89 -28.98
N ASN A 64 38.83 3.88 -28.32
CA ASN A 64 37.83 4.81 -28.83
C ASN A 64 36.47 4.16 -29.20
N SER A 65 36.18 2.96 -28.66
CA SER A 65 34.88 2.30 -28.83
C SER A 65 33.88 2.67 -27.73
N TYR A 66 32.59 2.54 -28.03
CA TYR A 66 31.53 2.53 -27.01
C TYR A 66 31.60 1.28 -26.15
N LEU A 67 31.15 1.40 -24.91
CA LEU A 67 30.99 0.26 -24.01
C LEU A 67 29.59 -0.34 -24.15
N PHE A 68 29.50 -1.65 -23.98
CA PHE A 68 28.21 -2.31 -23.86
C PHE A 68 27.71 -2.16 -22.43
N GLN A 69 26.56 -1.50 -22.27
CA GLN A 69 25.85 -1.50 -20.99
C GLN A 69 25.58 -2.96 -20.59
N PRO A 70 25.85 -3.34 -19.33
CA PRO A 70 25.51 -4.67 -18.82
C PRO A 70 23.98 -4.89 -18.88
N SER A 71 23.50 -5.53 -19.93
CA SER A 71 22.07 -5.81 -20.19
C SER A 71 21.82 -7.10 -20.97
N GLY A 72 22.87 -7.91 -21.18
CA GLY A 72 22.82 -9.14 -21.96
C GLY A 72 22.13 -10.31 -21.26
N THR A 73 22.01 -11.43 -21.97
CA THR A 73 21.53 -12.71 -21.42
C THR A 73 22.61 -13.43 -20.60
N THR A 74 22.26 -14.47 -19.84
CA THR A 74 23.12 -15.17 -18.85
C THR A 74 24.56 -15.50 -19.30
N ASN A 75 24.79 -15.70 -20.60
CA ASN A 75 26.12 -16.01 -21.16
C ASN A 75 26.90 -14.79 -21.68
N MET A 76 26.30 -13.60 -21.68
CA MET A 76 26.90 -12.30 -22.01
C MET A 76 27.09 -11.46 -20.74
N LEU A 77 27.61 -10.24 -20.87
CA LEU A 77 27.66 -9.28 -19.77
C LEU A 77 26.23 -8.92 -19.34
N VAL A 78 25.78 -9.45 -18.19
CA VAL A 78 24.42 -9.23 -17.66
C VAL A 78 24.39 -8.02 -16.73
N GLU A 79 23.22 -7.42 -16.59
CA GLU A 79 22.99 -6.42 -15.54
C GLU A 79 23.29 -7.04 -14.17
N PRO A 80 24.10 -6.39 -13.31
CA PRO A 80 24.35 -6.91 -11.98
C PRO A 80 23.06 -7.00 -11.17
N VAL A 81 23.05 -7.89 -10.20
CA VAL A 81 21.97 -8.01 -9.22
C VAL A 81 22.50 -7.90 -7.80
N LYS A 82 21.77 -7.19 -6.95
CA LYS A 82 22.03 -7.09 -5.51
C LYS A 82 20.70 -7.14 -4.77
N ASP A 83 20.52 -8.13 -3.90
CA ASP A 83 19.23 -8.38 -3.27
C ASP A 83 18.76 -7.18 -2.42
N GLY A 84 17.55 -6.69 -2.72
CA GLY A 84 16.97 -5.52 -2.08
C GLY A 84 17.51 -4.16 -2.54
N TYR A 85 18.27 -4.10 -3.64
CA TYR A 85 18.78 -2.84 -4.22
C TYR A 85 18.46 -2.74 -5.71
N ILE A 86 18.39 -1.50 -6.20
CA ILE A 86 18.24 -1.15 -7.61
C ILE A 86 19.58 -0.56 -8.10
N LEU A 87 20.01 -0.94 -9.30
CA LEU A 87 21.19 -0.37 -9.94
C LEU A 87 20.86 1.04 -10.46
N ALA A 88 21.48 2.07 -9.90
CA ALA A 88 21.25 3.46 -10.32
C ALA A 88 22.15 3.90 -11.50
N GLY A 89 23.21 3.15 -11.77
CA GLY A 89 24.16 3.42 -12.85
C GLY A 89 25.59 3.01 -12.52
N TRP A 90 26.50 3.43 -13.39
CA TRP A 90 27.93 3.12 -13.34
C TRP A 90 28.73 4.41 -13.22
N TYR A 91 29.80 4.39 -12.42
CA TYR A 91 30.62 5.55 -12.13
C TYR A 91 32.10 5.22 -12.28
N THR A 92 32.91 6.18 -12.70
CA THR A 92 34.35 6.04 -12.89
C THR A 92 35.14 6.22 -11.59
N ALA A 93 34.54 6.84 -10.58
CA ALA A 93 35.11 7.04 -9.27
C ALA A 93 34.09 6.79 -8.16
N LYS A 94 34.59 6.52 -6.96
CA LYS A 94 33.81 6.37 -5.72
C LYS A 94 34.63 6.89 -4.55
N GLU A 95 33.95 7.38 -3.52
CA GLU A 95 34.55 7.67 -2.22
C GLU A 95 34.07 6.66 -1.18
N ASP A 96 35.02 6.09 -0.43
CA ASP A 96 34.72 5.14 0.64
C ASP A 96 34.35 5.89 1.92
N ALA A 97 33.17 5.58 2.44
CA ALA A 97 32.67 6.09 3.70
C ALA A 97 32.21 4.92 4.59
N THR A 98 31.88 5.24 5.83
CA THR A 98 31.38 4.28 6.82
C THR A 98 30.08 4.82 7.39
N ASP A 99 29.05 3.99 7.41
CA ASP A 99 27.78 4.35 8.05
C ASP A 99 27.90 4.34 9.59
N THR A 100 26.82 4.71 10.27
CA THR A 100 26.75 4.72 11.74
C THR A 100 26.88 3.34 12.38
N GLU A 101 26.76 2.26 11.59
CA GLU A 101 26.82 0.87 12.02
C GLU A 101 28.18 0.22 11.75
N GLY A 102 29.11 0.94 11.11
CA GLY A 102 30.45 0.46 10.78
C GLY A 102 30.55 -0.25 9.43
N ASN A 103 29.50 -0.24 8.60
CA ASN A 103 29.50 -0.84 7.28
C ASN A 103 30.08 0.13 6.25
N THR A 104 30.80 -0.42 5.25
CA THR A 104 31.29 0.36 4.12
C THR A 104 30.12 0.84 3.25
N VAL A 105 30.06 2.15 3.02
CA VAL A 105 29.14 2.79 2.09
C VAL A 105 29.93 3.59 1.06
N TYR A 106 29.39 3.73 -0.15
CA TYR A 106 30.07 4.39 -1.26
C TYR A 106 29.33 5.67 -1.64
N GLN A 107 30.07 6.76 -1.76
CA GLN A 107 29.58 8.04 -2.28
C GLN A 107 30.04 8.24 -3.71
N PHE A 108 29.19 8.86 -4.52
CA PHE A 108 29.40 9.06 -5.95
C PHE A 108 29.04 10.50 -6.31
N SER A 109 29.79 11.07 -7.26
CA SER A 109 29.51 12.41 -7.79
C SER A 109 28.85 12.31 -9.16
N ALA A 110 27.96 13.27 -9.46
CA ALA A 110 27.29 13.35 -10.77
C ALA A 110 28.31 13.33 -11.93
N GLY A 111 29.40 14.10 -11.80
CA GLY A 111 30.42 14.23 -12.86
C GLY A 111 31.26 12.97 -13.12
N ASP A 112 31.18 11.96 -12.24
CA ASP A 112 31.87 10.68 -12.43
C ASP A 112 30.96 9.63 -13.09
N ARG A 113 29.70 9.97 -13.40
CA ARG A 113 28.73 9.05 -14.01
C ARG A 113 29.15 8.70 -15.44
N TRP A 114 29.24 7.40 -15.71
CA TRP A 114 29.52 6.88 -17.05
C TRP A 114 28.26 6.83 -17.91
N ASP A 115 28.38 7.26 -19.16
CA ASP A 115 27.35 7.17 -20.19
C ASP A 115 27.66 6.15 -21.26
N PHE A 116 26.76 5.20 -21.47
CA PHE A 116 26.97 4.18 -22.50
C PHE A 116 26.64 4.68 -23.93
N ASP A 117 25.89 5.78 -24.08
CA ASP A 117 25.52 6.38 -25.36
C ASP A 117 26.52 7.45 -25.82
N GLU A 118 27.19 8.14 -24.89
CA GLU A 118 28.11 9.25 -25.17
C GLU A 118 29.59 8.89 -24.98
N ASP A 119 29.95 8.15 -23.92
CA ASP A 119 31.35 7.99 -23.53
C ASP A 119 32.08 6.92 -24.35
N ARG A 120 33.37 7.18 -24.56
CA ARG A 120 34.27 6.29 -25.31
C ARG A 120 35.48 5.94 -24.48
N ILE A 121 35.84 4.66 -24.51
CA ILE A 121 37.00 4.16 -23.78
C ILE A 121 38.30 4.61 -24.46
N GLN A 122 39.27 5.12 -23.70
CA GLN A 122 40.57 5.56 -24.22
C GLN A 122 41.74 4.75 -23.64
N GLU A 123 41.57 4.22 -22.43
CA GLU A 123 42.55 3.42 -21.69
C GLU A 123 41.82 2.47 -20.74
N ASN A 124 42.56 1.73 -19.90
CA ASN A 124 41.94 0.84 -18.92
C ASN A 124 41.06 1.62 -17.94
N LEU A 125 39.86 1.12 -17.67
CA LEU A 125 38.85 1.80 -16.85
C LEU A 125 38.21 0.83 -15.87
N THR A 126 37.93 1.31 -14.67
CA THR A 126 37.05 0.59 -13.73
C THR A 126 35.75 1.36 -13.60
N LEU A 127 34.64 0.65 -13.80
CA LEU A 127 33.30 1.17 -13.58
C LEU A 127 32.72 0.54 -12.31
N TYR A 128 32.19 1.39 -11.45
CA TYR A 128 31.65 1.07 -10.15
C TYR A 128 30.12 1.13 -10.17
N ALA A 129 29.45 0.04 -9.81
CA ALA A 129 28.00 -0.01 -9.72
C ALA A 129 27.49 0.77 -8.49
N ARG A 130 26.58 1.72 -8.72
CA ARG A 130 25.89 2.42 -7.62
C ARG A 130 24.56 1.74 -7.32
N TRP A 131 24.39 1.36 -6.05
CA TRP A 131 23.20 0.68 -5.56
C TRP A 131 22.38 1.59 -4.66
N ILE A 132 21.09 1.63 -4.92
CA ILE A 132 20.13 2.36 -4.09
C ILE A 132 19.16 1.35 -3.47
N PRO A 133 18.91 1.41 -2.15
CA PRO A 133 17.98 0.51 -1.49
C PRO A 133 16.61 0.54 -2.18
N GLN A 134 16.04 -0.63 -2.43
CA GLN A 134 14.67 -0.72 -2.93
C GLN A 134 13.71 -0.23 -1.86
N GLY A 135 12.81 0.68 -2.23
CA GLY A 135 11.80 1.22 -1.32
C GLY A 135 10.93 0.11 -0.76
N LYS A 136 10.63 0.16 0.53
CA LYS A 136 9.83 -0.85 1.22
C LYS A 136 8.84 -0.19 2.16
N VAL A 137 7.67 -0.79 2.26
CA VAL A 137 6.70 -0.48 3.31
C VAL A 137 6.62 -1.64 4.30
N ASN A 138 6.71 -1.31 5.59
CA ASN A 138 6.55 -2.25 6.68
C ASN A 138 5.20 -2.00 7.35
N TYR A 139 4.38 -3.05 7.43
CA TYR A 139 3.17 -3.07 8.23
C TYR A 139 3.52 -3.65 9.59
N VAL A 140 3.36 -2.85 10.63
CA VAL A 140 3.84 -3.14 11.98
C VAL A 140 2.65 -3.30 12.90
N ASN A 141 2.62 -4.36 13.70
CA ASN A 141 1.65 -4.46 14.78
C ASN A 141 1.92 -3.35 15.81
N ALA A 142 0.96 -2.47 16.00
CA ALA A 142 1.09 -1.30 16.87
C ALA A 142 1.41 -1.66 18.33
N ASP A 143 0.91 -2.80 18.82
CA ASP A 143 1.06 -3.22 20.22
C ASP A 143 2.43 -3.87 20.47
N THR A 144 2.94 -4.66 19.52
CA THR A 144 4.19 -5.42 19.69
C THR A 144 5.41 -4.79 19.04
N GLY A 145 5.20 -3.87 18.08
CA GLY A 145 6.27 -3.34 17.24
C GLY A 145 6.81 -4.34 16.20
N GLU A 146 6.20 -5.51 16.06
CA GLU A 146 6.64 -6.53 15.12
C GLU A 146 6.16 -6.24 13.69
N VAL A 147 7.04 -6.41 12.70
CA VAL A 147 6.66 -6.33 11.28
C VAL A 147 5.84 -7.56 10.90
N VAL A 148 4.54 -7.38 10.69
CA VAL A 148 3.61 -8.48 10.34
C VAL A 148 3.53 -8.72 8.83
N PHE A 149 3.90 -7.72 8.03
CA PHE A 149 4.01 -7.84 6.59
C PHE A 149 4.95 -6.76 6.06
N SER A 150 5.73 -7.08 5.03
CA SER A 150 6.53 -6.09 4.30
C SER A 150 6.46 -6.37 2.81
N LYS A 151 6.54 -5.30 2.02
CA LYS A 151 6.65 -5.42 0.56
C LYS A 151 7.52 -4.32 -0.02
N ASN A 152 8.09 -4.62 -1.18
CA ASN A 152 8.76 -3.63 -2.00
C ASN A 152 7.73 -2.69 -2.65
N LEU A 153 8.12 -1.43 -2.79
CA LEU A 153 7.34 -0.38 -3.44
C LEU A 153 7.71 -0.34 -4.92
N THR A 154 6.69 -0.38 -5.76
CA THR A 154 6.78 -0.23 -7.22
C THR A 154 5.60 0.60 -7.70
N ALA A 155 5.62 1.09 -8.94
CA ALA A 155 4.49 1.81 -9.54
C ALA A 155 3.16 1.01 -9.46
N ASP A 156 3.23 -0.30 -9.69
CA ASP A 156 2.07 -1.21 -9.63
C ASP A 156 1.68 -1.63 -8.22
N SER A 157 2.52 -1.36 -7.22
CA SER A 157 2.32 -1.80 -5.83
C SER A 157 2.75 -0.71 -4.84
N PRO A 158 2.10 0.47 -4.85
CA PRO A 158 2.39 1.55 -3.91
C PRO A 158 1.94 1.18 -2.49
N VAL A 159 2.15 2.09 -1.52
CA VAL A 159 1.62 1.92 -0.16
C VAL A 159 0.08 1.88 -0.24
N GLN A 160 -0.52 0.79 0.22
CA GLN A 160 -1.96 0.56 0.11
C GLN A 160 -2.47 -0.34 1.24
N GLU A 161 -3.77 -0.51 1.38
CA GLU A 161 -4.33 -1.49 2.30
C GLU A 161 -3.91 -2.93 1.95
N LEU A 162 -3.74 -3.77 2.97
CA LEU A 162 -3.47 -5.19 2.74
C LEU A 162 -4.72 -5.87 2.19
N SER A 163 -4.51 -6.84 1.30
CA SER A 163 -5.61 -7.69 0.86
C SER A 163 -6.23 -8.41 2.05
N ALA A 164 -7.54 -8.72 1.99
CA ALA A 164 -8.23 -9.44 3.07
C ALA A 164 -7.54 -10.77 3.41
N ALA A 165 -6.98 -11.47 2.42
CA ALA A 165 -6.24 -12.71 2.63
C ALA A 165 -4.94 -12.49 3.42
N THR A 166 -4.13 -11.49 3.02
CA THR A 166 -2.91 -11.11 3.74
C THR A 166 -3.23 -10.66 5.16
N LEU A 167 -4.25 -9.82 5.32
CA LEU A 167 -4.65 -9.31 6.61
C LEU A 167 -5.11 -10.43 7.55
N ASN A 168 -5.88 -11.39 7.05
CA ASN A 168 -6.31 -12.55 7.83
C ASN A 168 -5.13 -13.46 8.24
N LEU A 169 -4.11 -13.61 7.40
CA LEU A 169 -2.89 -14.36 7.72
C LEU A 169 -2.01 -13.64 8.75
N SER A 170 -1.99 -12.30 8.71
CA SER A 170 -1.24 -11.45 9.64
C SER A 170 -1.98 -11.19 10.96
N THR A 171 -3.27 -11.50 11.05
CA THR A 171 -4.08 -11.27 12.27
C THR A 171 -3.80 -12.37 13.30
N PRO A 172 -3.36 -12.03 14.53
CA PRO A 172 -3.15 -13.01 15.59
C PRO A 172 -4.42 -13.80 15.94
N LYS A 173 -4.25 -15.04 16.38
CA LYS A 173 -5.40 -15.88 16.76
C LYS A 173 -6.17 -15.26 17.93
N GLY A 174 -7.48 -15.11 17.74
CA GLY A 174 -8.37 -14.53 18.75
C GLY A 174 -8.36 -13.00 18.76
N TYR A 175 -7.76 -12.36 17.76
CA TYR A 175 -7.78 -10.92 17.55
C TYR A 175 -8.56 -10.58 16.27
N SER A 176 -8.97 -9.32 16.18
CA SER A 176 -9.58 -8.73 14.99
C SER A 176 -8.81 -7.50 14.56
N PHE A 177 -8.70 -7.28 13.25
CA PHE A 177 -8.14 -6.04 12.72
C PHE A 177 -9.07 -4.85 13.04
N ALA A 178 -8.49 -3.75 13.50
CA ALA A 178 -9.22 -2.54 13.89
C ALA A 178 -8.91 -1.31 13.02
N GLY A 179 -7.80 -1.29 12.28
CA GLY A 179 -7.45 -0.17 11.40
C GLY A 179 -5.96 -0.03 11.11
N TYR A 180 -5.65 0.90 10.20
CA TYR A 180 -4.30 1.34 9.85
C TYR A 180 -4.03 2.75 10.42
N TYR A 181 -2.83 2.97 10.95
CA TYR A 181 -2.44 4.19 11.64
C TYR A 181 -1.04 4.65 11.22
N ALA A 182 -0.80 5.96 11.24
CA ALA A 182 0.50 6.58 10.94
C ALA A 182 1.44 6.57 12.16
N ASP A 183 0.92 6.36 13.36
CA ASP A 183 1.67 6.32 14.61
C ASP A 183 1.42 5.05 15.42
N ALA A 184 2.43 4.62 16.19
CA ALA A 184 2.35 3.44 17.05
C ALA A 184 1.28 3.55 18.15
N ALA A 185 0.91 4.77 18.57
CA ALA A 185 -0.14 4.97 19.57
C ALA A 185 -1.56 4.86 18.98
N CYS A 186 -1.68 4.61 17.67
CA CYS A 186 -2.94 4.51 16.94
C CYS A 186 -3.85 5.73 17.14
N THR A 187 -3.27 6.94 17.08
CA THR A 187 -4.02 8.19 17.27
C THR A 187 -4.33 8.90 15.96
N ILE A 188 -3.57 8.61 14.91
CA ILE A 188 -3.68 9.21 13.59
C ILE A 188 -3.96 8.10 12.57
N PRO A 189 -5.16 8.03 11.97
CA PRO A 189 -5.45 7.09 10.90
C PRO A 189 -4.47 7.27 9.73
N TYR A 190 -4.07 6.16 9.10
CA TYR A 190 -3.16 6.20 7.95
C TYR A 190 -3.92 6.64 6.69
N ASP A 191 -3.43 7.66 5.99
CA ASP A 191 -3.97 8.12 4.71
C ASP A 191 -3.14 7.56 3.55
N PHE A 192 -3.68 6.54 2.88
CA PHE A 192 -3.02 5.90 1.74
C PHE A 192 -2.95 6.79 0.48
N THR A 193 -3.68 7.90 0.44
CA THR A 193 -3.68 8.80 -0.73
C THR A 193 -2.49 9.76 -0.76
N GLN A 194 -1.77 9.89 0.36
CA GLN A 194 -0.62 10.80 0.46
C GLN A 194 0.64 10.27 -0.22
N TYR A 195 0.75 8.96 -0.41
CA TYR A 195 1.93 8.35 -1.00
C TYR A 195 1.78 8.30 -2.53
N GLU A 196 2.67 9.01 -3.23
CA GLU A 196 2.82 8.93 -4.69
C GLU A 196 4.14 8.25 -5.03
N HIS A 197 4.10 7.21 -5.86
CA HIS A 197 5.32 6.51 -6.26
C HIS A 197 6.15 7.38 -7.20
N VAL A 198 7.47 7.41 -6.95
CA VAL A 198 8.47 8.05 -7.80
C VAL A 198 9.38 6.95 -8.31
N GLU A 199 9.68 6.96 -9.61
CA GLU A 199 10.64 6.02 -10.20
C GLU A 199 12.07 6.44 -9.90
N LEU A 200 12.94 5.45 -9.70
CA LEU A 200 14.37 5.71 -9.47
C LEU A 200 15.08 6.06 -10.78
N LEU A 201 14.81 5.28 -11.83
CA LEU A 201 15.45 5.41 -13.13
C LEU A 201 14.52 6.20 -14.04
N LEU A 202 15.01 7.34 -14.53
CA LEU A 202 14.31 8.10 -15.57
C LEU A 202 14.52 7.45 -16.92
N GLU A 203 13.45 7.40 -17.71
CA GLU A 203 13.52 7.00 -19.11
C GLU A 203 14.20 8.10 -19.94
N ASN A 204 14.84 7.72 -21.04
CA ASN A 204 15.56 8.67 -21.91
C ASN A 204 14.63 9.80 -22.40
N GLU A 205 13.38 9.50 -22.73
CA GLU A 205 12.37 10.48 -23.14
C GLU A 205 12.16 11.56 -22.06
N GLN A 206 12.15 11.19 -20.78
CA GLN A 206 11.98 12.12 -19.66
C GLN A 206 13.22 12.98 -19.45
N ILE A 207 14.41 12.37 -19.57
CA ILE A 207 15.69 13.06 -19.46
C ILE A 207 15.81 14.11 -20.58
N TYR A 208 15.60 13.72 -21.84
CA TYR A 208 15.73 14.64 -22.97
C TYR A 208 14.62 15.70 -23.02
N ALA A 209 13.43 15.42 -22.51
CA ALA A 209 12.41 16.46 -22.32
C ALA A 209 12.88 17.57 -21.35
N LYS A 210 13.47 17.19 -20.20
CA LYS A 210 14.04 18.15 -19.25
C LYS A 210 15.24 18.92 -19.83
N LEU A 211 16.08 18.24 -20.62
CA LEU A 211 17.21 18.88 -21.31
C LEU A 211 16.73 19.89 -22.36
N ALA A 212 15.73 19.54 -23.17
CA ALA A 212 15.16 20.42 -24.18
C ALA A 212 14.45 21.63 -23.57
N GLU A 213 13.77 21.46 -22.43
CA GLU A 213 13.18 22.57 -21.68
C GLU A 213 14.26 23.52 -21.14
N ARG A 214 15.37 22.97 -20.65
CA ARG A 214 16.48 23.76 -20.09
C ARG A 214 17.31 24.46 -21.18
N PHE A 215 17.53 23.79 -22.30
CA PHE A 215 18.39 24.23 -23.40
C PHE A 215 17.63 24.26 -24.73
N PRO A 216 16.54 25.06 -24.87
CA PRO A 216 15.70 25.05 -26.07
C PRO A 216 16.44 25.50 -27.33
N GLN A 217 17.58 26.17 -27.20
CA GLN A 217 18.44 26.54 -28.33
C GLN A 217 19.24 25.37 -28.92
N TYR A 218 19.39 24.27 -28.18
CA TYR A 218 20.20 23.11 -28.57
C TYR A 218 19.36 21.89 -28.94
N PHE A 219 18.04 21.93 -28.72
CA PHE A 219 17.14 20.82 -29.01
C PHE A 219 15.95 21.27 -29.86
N GLU A 220 15.52 20.41 -30.77
CA GLU A 220 14.23 20.50 -31.46
C GLU A 220 13.49 19.17 -31.41
N ALA A 221 12.17 19.19 -31.55
CA ALA A 221 11.38 17.95 -31.63
C ALA A 221 11.69 17.21 -32.93
N ALA A 222 11.89 15.89 -32.84
CA ALA A 222 12.19 15.02 -33.97
C ALA A 222 11.37 13.73 -33.90
N GLU A 223 10.93 13.24 -35.07
CA GLU A 223 10.36 11.90 -35.18
C GLU A 223 11.47 10.88 -35.40
N TYR A 224 11.46 9.80 -34.64
CA TYR A 224 12.39 8.70 -34.84
C TYR A 224 12.06 7.95 -36.14
N VAL A 225 13.04 7.92 -37.04
CA VAL A 225 13.03 7.06 -38.23
C VAL A 225 14.09 6.01 -38.04
N ALA A 226 13.70 4.73 -38.01
CA ALA A 226 14.65 3.64 -37.94
C ALA A 226 15.47 3.61 -39.23
N PRO A 227 16.81 3.50 -39.15
CA PRO A 227 17.63 3.32 -40.34
C PRO A 227 17.23 2.04 -41.06
N GLU A 228 17.24 2.04 -42.40
CA GLU A 228 16.92 0.86 -43.19
C GLU A 228 17.84 -0.30 -42.79
N ALA A 229 17.23 -1.42 -42.37
CA ALA A 229 17.99 -2.63 -42.07
C ALA A 229 18.64 -3.14 -43.37
N ALA A 230 19.96 -3.35 -43.36
CA ALA A 230 20.64 -3.94 -44.50
C ALA A 230 20.02 -5.30 -44.84
N GLU A 231 19.51 -5.46 -46.07
CA GLU A 231 19.06 -6.77 -46.55
C GLU A 231 20.27 -7.73 -46.62
N GLU A 232 20.09 -8.98 -46.16
CA GLU A 232 21.16 -9.99 -46.16
C GLU A 232 21.72 -10.19 -47.58
N GLY A 233 22.93 -9.69 -47.84
CA GLY A 233 23.72 -10.03 -49.03
C GLY A 233 24.04 -8.90 -50.01
N GLU A 234 23.65 -7.65 -49.74
CA GLU A 234 24.15 -6.50 -50.51
C GLU A 234 25.36 -5.84 -49.81
N GLU A 235 26.49 -5.68 -50.52
CA GLU A 235 27.55 -4.75 -50.11
C GLU A 235 26.97 -3.33 -50.21
N GLN A 236 26.40 -2.85 -49.10
CA GLN A 236 25.86 -1.50 -49.02
C GLN A 236 27.04 -0.50 -49.02
N ALA A 237 27.00 0.48 -49.93
CA ALA A 237 27.83 1.67 -49.80
C ALA A 237 27.51 2.29 -48.43
N ALA A 238 28.53 2.64 -47.64
CA ALA A 238 28.38 3.24 -46.33
C ALA A 238 27.31 4.35 -46.37
N SER A 239 26.25 4.21 -45.57
CA SER A 239 25.24 5.26 -45.45
C SER A 239 25.95 6.56 -45.04
N THR A 240 25.60 7.66 -45.69
CA THR A 240 26.15 8.99 -45.38
C THR A 240 25.39 9.68 -44.24
N GLU A 241 24.38 9.00 -43.67
CA GLU A 241 23.59 9.50 -42.57
C GLU A 241 24.36 9.33 -41.25
N ASP A 242 24.56 10.45 -40.55
CA ASP A 242 25.17 10.46 -39.23
C ASP A 242 24.19 9.86 -38.20
N THR A 243 24.53 8.70 -37.65
CA THR A 243 23.75 7.98 -36.65
C THR A 243 24.22 8.23 -35.21
N SER A 244 25.20 9.12 -35.00
CA SER A 244 25.86 9.32 -33.70
C SER A 244 24.91 9.74 -32.59
N TYR A 245 23.81 10.42 -32.91
CA TYR A 245 22.81 10.91 -31.94
C TYR A 245 21.42 10.27 -32.13
N LEU A 246 21.36 9.11 -32.76
CA LEU A 246 20.09 8.42 -33.04
C LEU A 246 19.33 8.05 -31.75
N TYR A 247 20.03 7.86 -30.62
CA TYR A 247 19.42 7.65 -29.31
C TYR A 247 18.63 8.87 -28.81
N ILE A 248 19.08 10.09 -29.13
CA ILE A 248 18.35 11.33 -28.82
C ILE A 248 17.09 11.42 -29.70
N ASN A 249 17.21 11.09 -30.98
CA ASN A 249 16.07 11.05 -31.90
C ASN A 249 15.01 10.04 -31.44
N LYS A 250 15.45 8.88 -30.92
CA LYS A 250 14.55 7.88 -30.32
C LYS A 250 13.79 8.45 -29.11
N ALA A 251 14.42 9.32 -28.34
CA ALA A 251 13.79 10.05 -27.24
C ALA A 251 12.89 11.22 -27.71
N GLY A 252 12.75 11.45 -29.01
CA GLY A 252 11.87 12.45 -29.61
C GLY A 252 12.51 13.82 -29.88
N TYR A 253 13.84 13.93 -29.77
CA TYR A 253 14.54 15.20 -29.93
C TYR A 253 15.73 15.08 -30.88
N ARG A 254 16.08 16.16 -31.55
CA ARG A 254 17.33 16.29 -32.33
C ARG A 254 18.23 17.34 -31.69
N LEU A 255 19.49 17.00 -31.53
CA LEU A 255 20.53 17.90 -31.05
C LEU A 255 21.00 18.83 -32.18
N LEU A 256 21.09 20.12 -31.89
CA LEU A 256 21.37 21.20 -32.85
C LEU A 256 22.76 21.83 -32.68
N THR A 257 23.61 21.26 -31.82
CA THR A 257 24.93 21.80 -31.52
C THR A 257 26.00 20.73 -31.56
N ASP A 258 27.18 21.12 -32.04
CA ASP A 258 28.44 20.38 -32.01
C ASP A 258 29.51 21.10 -31.16
N ASP A 259 29.15 22.21 -30.50
CA ASP A 259 30.06 22.99 -29.68
C ASP A 259 30.44 22.22 -28.40
N PRO A 260 31.72 21.91 -28.16
CA PRO A 260 32.14 21.11 -27.01
C PRO A 260 31.76 21.72 -25.66
N ALA A 261 31.70 23.06 -25.56
CA ALA A 261 31.31 23.72 -24.32
C ALA A 261 29.81 23.55 -24.04
N ALA A 262 28.97 23.73 -25.05
CA ALA A 262 27.53 23.46 -24.96
C ALA A 262 27.25 21.98 -24.62
N LEU A 263 27.94 21.04 -25.26
CA LEU A 263 27.80 19.61 -24.98
C LEU A 263 28.18 19.26 -23.54
N ALA A 264 29.27 19.85 -23.01
CA ALA A 264 29.68 19.64 -21.62
C ALA A 264 28.66 20.21 -20.61
N GLU A 265 28.02 21.33 -20.93
CA GLU A 265 26.96 21.92 -20.11
C GLU A 265 25.70 21.03 -20.10
N ILE A 266 25.27 20.56 -21.28
CA ILE A 266 24.15 19.61 -21.43
C ILE A 266 24.45 18.34 -20.64
N ARG A 267 25.66 17.79 -20.76
CA ARG A 267 26.13 16.62 -20.04
C ARG A 267 26.02 16.78 -18.53
N THR A 268 26.58 17.88 -18.01
CA THR A 268 26.58 18.17 -16.57
C THR A 268 25.15 18.23 -16.03
N TYR A 269 24.24 18.89 -16.75
CA TYR A 269 22.84 18.98 -16.35
C TYR A 269 22.11 17.64 -16.45
N LYS A 270 22.46 16.80 -17.44
CA LYS A 270 21.93 15.44 -17.57
C LYS A 270 22.28 14.60 -16.34
N ASP A 271 23.56 14.57 -15.97
CA ASP A 271 24.02 13.81 -14.81
C ASP A 271 23.39 14.31 -13.52
N GLN A 272 23.31 15.63 -13.34
CA GLN A 272 22.63 16.24 -12.20
C GLN A 272 21.13 15.88 -12.14
N THR A 273 20.44 15.87 -13.28
CA THR A 273 19.01 15.50 -13.33
C THR A 273 18.77 14.07 -12.86
N ILE A 274 19.69 13.15 -13.20
CA ILE A 274 19.60 11.76 -12.77
C ILE A 274 19.88 11.65 -11.26
N GLU A 275 20.87 12.37 -10.73
CA GLU A 275 21.13 12.42 -9.29
C GLU A 275 19.96 12.97 -8.48
N GLU A 276 19.34 14.05 -8.93
CA GLU A 276 18.17 14.64 -8.28
C GLU A 276 16.99 13.65 -8.24
N ALA A 277 16.79 12.86 -9.31
CA ALA A 277 15.78 11.81 -9.32
C ALA A 277 16.07 10.68 -8.32
N ILE A 278 17.34 10.27 -8.20
CA ILE A 278 17.79 9.29 -7.20
C ILE A 278 17.53 9.82 -5.78
N GLU A 279 17.88 11.07 -5.49
CA GLU A 279 17.65 11.70 -4.19
C GLU A 279 16.15 11.80 -3.86
N GLN A 280 15.33 12.21 -4.83
CA GLN A 280 13.89 12.28 -4.67
C GLN A 280 13.29 10.89 -4.38
N TYR A 281 13.71 9.87 -5.12
CA TYR A 281 13.30 8.49 -4.88
C TYR A 281 13.67 8.05 -3.46
N GLN A 282 14.90 8.29 -3.02
CA GLN A 282 15.37 7.89 -1.69
C GLN A 282 14.60 8.62 -0.57
N ALA A 283 14.32 9.90 -0.74
CA ALA A 283 13.51 10.67 0.21
C ALA A 283 12.07 10.16 0.27
N ASN A 284 11.46 9.87 -0.88
CA ASN A 284 10.09 9.38 -0.97
C ASN A 284 9.93 7.95 -0.42
N THR A 285 10.95 7.11 -0.61
CA THR A 285 10.94 5.71 -0.17
C THR A 285 11.61 5.48 1.18
N ALA A 286 12.07 6.55 1.84
CA ALA A 286 12.62 6.49 3.19
C ALA A 286 11.62 5.78 4.11
N SER A 287 12.09 4.74 4.80
CA SER A 287 11.35 3.84 5.71
C SER A 287 9.87 4.15 5.90
N GLN A 288 9.03 3.60 5.02
CA GLN A 288 7.58 3.71 5.13
C GLN A 288 7.06 2.70 6.16
N VAL A 289 6.34 3.18 7.18
CA VAL A 289 5.77 2.34 8.24
C VAL A 289 4.27 2.60 8.36
N VAL A 290 3.48 1.54 8.29
CA VAL A 290 2.04 1.56 8.54
C VAL A 290 1.77 0.75 9.80
N TYR A 291 1.21 1.36 10.83
CA TYR A 291 0.84 0.66 12.05
C TYR A 291 -0.53 -0.01 11.89
N ILE A 292 -0.62 -1.28 12.25
CA ILE A 292 -1.86 -2.05 12.26
C ILE A 292 -2.27 -2.23 13.71
N LYS A 293 -3.50 -1.81 14.02
CA LYS A 293 -4.12 -2.08 15.31
C LYS A 293 -4.90 -3.38 15.26
N PHE A 294 -4.64 -4.25 16.23
CA PHE A 294 -5.46 -5.43 16.48
C PHE A 294 -6.22 -5.25 17.80
N THR A 295 -7.44 -5.73 17.85
CA THR A 295 -8.26 -5.74 19.07
C THR A 295 -8.45 -7.18 19.50
N GLU A 296 -8.19 -7.48 20.77
CA GLU A 296 -8.45 -8.80 21.34
C GLU A 296 -9.95 -9.12 21.30
N GLY A 297 -10.30 -10.27 20.72
CA GLY A 297 -11.66 -10.72 20.48
C GLY A 297 -11.97 -10.88 18.99
N LEU A 298 -13.03 -11.64 18.70
CA LEU A 298 -13.59 -11.83 17.37
C LEU A 298 -14.70 -10.80 17.13
N TYR A 299 -14.41 -9.79 16.34
CA TYR A 299 -15.32 -8.68 16.04
C TYR A 299 -15.75 -8.72 14.58
N VAL A 300 -17.02 -8.41 14.35
CA VAL A 300 -17.52 -8.12 13.01
C VAL A 300 -17.22 -6.67 12.68
N ARG A 301 -16.42 -6.45 11.62
CA ARG A 301 -16.19 -5.12 11.06
C ARG A 301 -17.40 -4.67 10.25
N VAL A 302 -17.99 -3.55 10.66
CA VAL A 302 -19.22 -3.02 10.07
C VAL A 302 -18.85 -1.87 9.11
N THR A 303 -18.53 -2.26 7.88
CA THR A 303 -18.22 -1.36 6.76
C THR A 303 -19.47 -0.91 6.00
N SER A 304 -20.61 -1.53 6.26
CA SER A 304 -21.93 -1.15 5.73
C SER A 304 -23.04 -1.81 6.56
N LEU A 305 -24.28 -1.41 6.33
CA LEU A 305 -25.44 -2.02 6.97
C LEU A 305 -25.55 -3.53 6.68
N GLU A 306 -25.13 -3.98 5.50
CA GLU A 306 -25.17 -5.40 5.10
C GLU A 306 -24.26 -6.27 5.99
N SER A 307 -23.24 -5.71 6.63
CA SER A 307 -22.40 -6.44 7.59
C SER A 307 -23.17 -6.92 8.83
N LEU A 308 -24.33 -6.31 9.13
CA LEU A 308 -25.22 -6.71 10.24
C LEU A 308 -26.28 -7.74 9.83
N LYS A 309 -26.33 -8.13 8.56
CA LYS A 309 -27.42 -8.94 8.01
C LYS A 309 -27.21 -10.43 8.26
N LYS A 310 -28.19 -11.07 8.88
CA LYS A 310 -28.22 -12.50 9.15
C LYS A 310 -29.62 -13.05 8.87
N GLY A 311 -29.73 -14.05 8.00
CA GLY A 311 -31.01 -14.67 7.66
C GLY A 311 -32.03 -13.71 7.02
N GLY A 312 -31.56 -12.61 6.42
CA GLY A 312 -32.42 -11.56 5.84
C GLY A 312 -32.84 -10.45 6.81
N GLU A 313 -32.45 -10.54 8.08
CA GLU A 313 -32.73 -9.54 9.11
C GLU A 313 -31.43 -8.86 9.57
N TYR A 314 -31.51 -7.63 10.05
CA TYR A 314 -30.37 -6.89 10.59
C TYR A 314 -30.39 -7.00 12.11
N SER A 315 -29.29 -7.42 12.73
CA SER A 315 -29.23 -7.57 14.19
C SER A 315 -27.81 -7.43 14.73
N PHE A 316 -27.70 -7.04 16.00
CA PHE A 316 -26.49 -7.19 16.79
C PHE A 316 -26.56 -8.54 17.53
N ALA A 317 -26.12 -9.61 16.87
CA ALA A 317 -26.13 -10.96 17.40
C ALA A 317 -24.81 -11.28 18.14
N GLY A 318 -24.85 -12.24 19.07
CA GLY A 318 -23.64 -12.78 19.70
C GLY A 318 -22.89 -13.81 18.86
N VAL A 319 -23.33 -14.07 17.63
CA VAL A 319 -22.77 -15.10 16.74
C VAL A 319 -22.75 -14.65 15.29
N ASP A 320 -21.71 -15.05 14.55
CA ASP A 320 -21.58 -14.82 13.12
C ASP A 320 -22.60 -15.62 12.27
N ALA A 321 -22.51 -15.52 10.94
CA ALA A 321 -23.39 -16.24 10.02
C ALA A 321 -23.23 -17.78 10.07
N SER A 322 -22.06 -18.26 10.51
CA SER A 322 -21.75 -19.69 10.68
C SER A 322 -22.10 -20.21 12.07
N GLY A 323 -22.53 -19.33 12.99
CA GLY A 323 -22.89 -19.68 14.36
C GLY A 323 -21.71 -19.68 15.33
N ASN A 324 -20.54 -19.18 14.93
CA ASN A 324 -19.41 -19.00 15.84
C ASN A 324 -19.67 -17.79 16.73
N GLU A 325 -19.27 -17.88 17.99
CA GLU A 325 -19.36 -16.75 18.92
C GLU A 325 -18.50 -15.58 18.43
N ILE A 326 -19.06 -14.38 18.52
CA ILE A 326 -18.34 -13.14 18.28
C ILE A 326 -18.38 -12.30 19.57
N ASN A 327 -17.31 -11.58 19.82
CA ASN A 327 -17.18 -10.66 20.95
C ASN A 327 -17.89 -9.33 20.69
N GLY A 328 -18.24 -9.01 19.44
CA GLY A 328 -19.00 -7.79 19.16
C GLY A 328 -18.81 -7.24 17.75
N TYR A 329 -18.97 -5.92 17.64
CA TYR A 329 -19.01 -5.16 16.40
C TYR A 329 -18.11 -3.93 16.49
N ILE A 330 -17.38 -3.63 15.39
CA ILE A 330 -16.59 -2.41 15.24
C ILE A 330 -17.16 -1.64 14.06
N LEU A 331 -17.66 -0.43 14.29
CA LEU A 331 -18.15 0.44 13.24
C LEU A 331 -16.98 1.13 12.54
N GLU A 332 -17.05 1.18 11.22
CA GLU A 332 -16.05 1.86 10.35
C GLU A 332 -16.70 2.87 9.41
N THR A 333 -18.02 2.95 9.47
CA THR A 333 -18.82 3.88 8.71
C THR A 333 -20.08 4.21 9.48
N ASP A 334 -20.72 5.31 9.09
CA ASP A 334 -22.04 5.64 9.59
C ASP A 334 -23.09 4.67 9.01
N LEU A 335 -24.05 4.28 9.84
CA LEU A 335 -25.12 3.35 9.48
C LEU A 335 -26.45 4.08 9.44
N ASP A 336 -27.13 4.03 8.29
CA ASP A 336 -28.49 4.53 8.14
C ASP A 336 -29.48 3.37 8.06
N PHE A 337 -30.40 3.31 9.03
CA PHE A 337 -31.44 2.28 9.12
C PHE A 337 -32.76 2.70 8.46
N SER A 338 -32.79 3.79 7.68
CA SER A 338 -33.99 4.23 6.95
C SER A 338 -34.62 3.11 6.12
N GLY A 339 -35.90 2.81 6.40
CA GLY A 339 -36.64 1.74 5.70
C GLY A 339 -36.24 0.32 6.12
N VAL A 340 -35.32 0.18 7.07
CA VAL A 340 -34.83 -1.10 7.59
C VAL A 340 -35.28 -1.29 9.04
N LYS A 341 -35.63 -2.53 9.40
CA LYS A 341 -35.96 -2.89 10.78
C LYS A 341 -34.83 -3.68 11.39
N LEU A 342 -34.50 -3.37 12.64
CA LEU A 342 -33.62 -4.20 13.45
C LEU A 342 -34.44 -5.35 14.05
N ALA A 343 -33.98 -6.58 13.83
CA ALA A 343 -34.45 -7.72 14.58
C ALA A 343 -33.84 -7.68 15.98
N VAL A 344 -34.71 -7.65 16.98
CA VAL A 344 -34.32 -7.59 18.39
C VAL A 344 -33.69 -8.91 18.80
N ALA A 345 -32.47 -8.86 19.31
CA ALA A 345 -31.79 -10.03 19.86
C ALA A 345 -32.34 -10.37 21.26
N ASP A 346 -32.53 -11.65 21.57
CA ASP A 346 -32.97 -12.09 22.90
C ASP A 346 -31.98 -11.67 24.00
N SER A 347 -30.68 -11.70 23.68
CA SER A 347 -29.62 -11.25 24.57
C SER A 347 -28.41 -10.74 23.78
N PHE A 348 -27.71 -9.76 24.33
CA PHE A 348 -26.42 -9.29 23.83
C PHE A 348 -25.45 -9.08 25.01
N ASN A 349 -24.26 -9.67 24.92
CA ASN A 349 -23.20 -9.56 25.92
C ASN A 349 -21.86 -9.10 25.31
N GLY A 350 -21.87 -8.75 24.02
CA GLY A 350 -20.70 -8.30 23.30
C GLY A 350 -20.41 -6.81 23.46
N THR A 351 -19.46 -6.34 22.67
CA THR A 351 -19.05 -4.93 22.62
C THR A 351 -19.44 -4.29 21.29
N ILE A 352 -20.05 -3.11 21.30
CA ILE A 352 -20.24 -2.28 20.11
C ILE A 352 -19.28 -1.10 20.22
N GLN A 353 -18.23 -1.12 19.40
CA GLN A 353 -17.25 -0.03 19.28
C GLN A 353 -17.68 0.88 18.14
N GLY A 354 -18.12 2.09 18.46
CA GLY A 354 -18.62 3.05 17.49
C GLY A 354 -17.52 3.80 16.75
N ASN A 355 -16.32 3.94 17.33
CA ASN A 355 -15.22 4.76 16.77
C ASN A 355 -15.65 6.18 16.35
N GLY A 356 -16.68 6.75 17.00
CA GLY A 356 -17.26 8.04 16.66
C GLY A 356 -18.30 8.02 15.52
N HIS A 357 -18.55 6.86 14.91
CA HIS A 357 -19.55 6.71 13.85
C HIS A 357 -20.98 6.81 14.37
N THR A 358 -21.88 7.18 13.44
CA THR A 358 -23.30 7.41 13.72
C THR A 358 -24.16 6.24 13.30
N ILE A 359 -25.04 5.77 14.18
CA ILE A 359 -26.22 4.96 13.86
C ILE A 359 -27.42 5.89 13.80
N ARG A 360 -28.02 6.05 12.61
CA ARG A 360 -29.15 6.96 12.38
C ARG A 360 -30.41 6.25 11.90
N ASN A 361 -31.56 6.87 12.17
CA ASN A 361 -32.90 6.43 11.74
C ASN A 361 -33.27 5.00 12.20
N LEU A 362 -32.64 4.50 13.26
CA LEU A 362 -32.90 3.17 13.77
C LEU A 362 -34.22 3.13 14.53
N THR A 363 -35.20 2.40 14.02
CA THR A 363 -36.47 2.14 14.71
C THR A 363 -36.54 0.71 15.23
N VAL A 364 -36.56 0.57 16.55
CA VAL A 364 -36.84 -0.69 17.25
C VAL A 364 -38.33 -0.78 17.54
N LYS A 365 -38.98 -1.89 17.15
CA LYS A 365 -40.42 -2.11 17.40
C LYS A 365 -40.65 -3.28 18.35
N LEU A 366 -41.27 -3.01 19.49
CA LEU A 366 -41.75 -4.02 20.42
C LEU A 366 -43.28 -4.14 20.26
N SER A 367 -43.74 -5.21 19.62
CA SER A 367 -45.17 -5.38 19.30
C SER A 367 -45.72 -6.74 19.67
N SER A 368 -47.01 -6.79 20.03
CA SER A 368 -47.73 -8.05 20.23
C SER A 368 -48.24 -8.64 18.92
N LYS A 369 -48.32 -9.98 18.85
CA LYS A 369 -49.07 -10.68 17.80
C LYS A 369 -50.57 -10.64 18.11
N LYS A 370 -51.43 -10.91 17.11
CA LYS A 370 -52.90 -10.91 17.27
C LYS A 370 -53.40 -11.84 18.38
N ILE A 371 -52.68 -12.93 18.62
CA ILE A 371 -52.94 -13.88 19.70
C ILE A 371 -51.60 -14.03 20.41
N ASP A 372 -51.39 -13.20 21.41
CA ASP A 372 -50.16 -13.15 22.19
C ASP A 372 -50.45 -13.70 23.59
N PRO A 373 -49.98 -14.92 23.93
CA PRO A 373 -50.17 -15.47 25.27
C PRO A 373 -49.22 -14.86 26.29
N ASP A 374 -48.26 -14.02 25.86
CA ASP A 374 -47.25 -13.42 26.71
C ASP A 374 -47.90 -12.54 27.78
N LYS A 375 -47.47 -12.70 29.03
CA LYS A 375 -47.89 -11.85 30.16
C LYS A 375 -46.94 -10.68 30.39
N GLU A 376 -45.76 -10.75 29.79
CA GLU A 376 -44.68 -9.78 29.93
C GLU A 376 -43.87 -9.71 28.64
N LYS A 377 -43.29 -8.55 28.36
CA LYS A 377 -42.32 -8.35 27.27
C LYS A 377 -41.18 -7.44 27.70
N ALA A 378 -39.98 -7.80 27.27
CA ALA A 378 -38.80 -6.98 27.38
C ALA A 378 -38.32 -6.56 25.98
N GLY A 379 -37.81 -5.33 25.80
CA GLY A 379 -37.36 -4.90 24.48
C GLY A 379 -36.47 -3.65 24.45
N GLY A 380 -35.74 -3.55 23.35
CA GLY A 380 -34.71 -2.55 23.03
C GLY A 380 -33.95 -3.05 21.81
N ILE A 381 -32.75 -2.51 21.54
CA ILE A 381 -31.81 -3.11 20.57
C ILE A 381 -31.58 -4.59 20.89
N ALA A 382 -31.51 -4.94 22.18
CA ALA A 382 -31.63 -6.30 22.68
C ALA A 382 -32.71 -6.38 23.78
N ALA A 383 -33.34 -7.54 23.97
CA ALA A 383 -34.24 -7.74 25.10
C ALA A 383 -33.47 -7.73 26.42
N ARG A 384 -32.28 -8.36 26.44
CA ARG A 384 -31.40 -8.43 27.61
C ARG A 384 -29.96 -8.07 27.28
N MET A 385 -29.29 -7.36 28.18
CA MET A 385 -27.84 -7.18 28.17
C MET A 385 -27.23 -7.63 29.49
N ASP A 386 -26.19 -8.47 29.44
CA ASP A 386 -25.40 -8.85 30.63
C ASP A 386 -23.91 -8.75 30.28
N GLY A 387 -23.22 -7.78 30.87
CA GLY A 387 -21.80 -7.52 30.60
C GLY A 387 -21.49 -6.86 29.25
N ALA A 388 -22.52 -6.43 28.51
CA ALA A 388 -22.32 -5.73 27.24
C ALA A 388 -21.62 -4.37 27.41
N VAL A 389 -20.88 -3.95 26.39
CA VAL A 389 -20.21 -2.65 26.34
C VAL A 389 -20.63 -1.92 25.07
N ILE A 390 -21.04 -0.66 25.18
CA ILE A 390 -21.35 0.20 24.03
C ILE A 390 -20.51 1.47 24.20
N GLU A 391 -19.61 1.71 23.26
CA GLU A 391 -18.59 2.74 23.39
C GLU A 391 -18.52 3.60 22.13
N GLY A 392 -18.50 4.93 22.28
CA GLY A 392 -18.16 5.84 21.19
C GLY A 392 -19.16 5.84 20.02
N VAL A 393 -20.44 5.51 20.27
CA VAL A 393 -21.50 5.50 19.24
C VAL A 393 -22.32 6.79 19.32
N VAL A 394 -22.60 7.40 18.17
CA VAL A 394 -23.62 8.46 18.06
C VAL A 394 -24.92 7.83 17.58
N PHE A 395 -25.98 7.87 18.40
CA PHE A 395 -27.33 7.48 18.01
C PHE A 395 -28.12 8.74 17.63
N GLU A 396 -28.57 8.84 16.39
CA GLU A 396 -29.26 10.02 15.85
C GLU A 396 -30.60 9.66 15.22
N ASP A 397 -31.68 10.39 15.57
CA ASP A 397 -33.03 10.16 15.04
C ASP A 397 -33.51 8.71 15.23
N CYS A 398 -33.13 8.11 16.36
CA CYS A 398 -33.49 6.75 16.72
C CYS A 398 -34.82 6.70 17.48
N ALA A 399 -35.55 5.59 17.35
CA ALA A 399 -36.84 5.40 18.00
C ALA A 399 -37.04 4.01 18.59
N LEU A 400 -37.74 3.95 19.72
CA LEU A 400 -38.33 2.74 20.29
C LEU A 400 -39.85 2.88 20.30
N GLU A 401 -40.52 2.07 19.49
CA GLU A 401 -41.98 2.03 19.39
C GLU A 401 -42.55 0.79 20.09
N ILE A 402 -43.36 1.00 21.13
CA ILE A 402 -43.95 -0.07 21.93
C ILE A 402 -45.45 -0.15 21.64
N ASN A 403 -45.88 -1.19 20.93
CA ASN A 403 -47.28 -1.42 20.56
C ASN A 403 -47.72 -2.84 20.96
N VAL A 404 -47.91 -3.06 22.27
CA VAL A 404 -48.35 -4.34 22.83
C VAL A 404 -49.85 -4.33 23.15
N ASN A 405 -50.44 -5.51 23.39
CA ASN A 405 -51.84 -5.62 23.81
C ASN A 405 -52.01 -5.13 25.26
N SER A 406 -53.21 -4.63 25.61
CA SER A 406 -53.56 -4.26 26.99
C SER A 406 -53.42 -5.45 27.95
N GLY A 407 -52.99 -5.17 29.18
CA GLY A 407 -52.79 -6.19 30.22
C GLY A 407 -51.42 -6.89 30.22
N ILE A 408 -50.55 -6.58 29.25
CA ILE A 408 -49.17 -7.12 29.18
C ILE A 408 -48.21 -6.21 29.94
N GLN A 409 -47.39 -6.79 30.82
CA GLN A 409 -46.33 -6.04 31.49
C GLN A 409 -45.19 -5.74 30.52
N VAL A 410 -44.62 -4.54 30.57
CA VAL A 410 -43.55 -4.14 29.65
C VAL A 410 -42.35 -3.63 30.43
N THR A 411 -41.16 -4.10 30.05
CA THR A 411 -39.87 -3.57 30.52
C THR A 411 -39.05 -3.18 29.30
N ALA A 412 -38.86 -1.89 29.04
CA ALA A 412 -38.25 -1.46 27.79
C ALA A 412 -37.32 -0.26 27.94
N GLY A 413 -36.21 -0.28 27.22
CA GLY A 413 -35.31 0.85 27.05
C GLY A 413 -34.71 0.81 25.67
N PHE A 414 -34.18 1.93 25.17
CA PHE A 414 -33.70 1.99 23.79
C PHE A 414 -32.61 0.93 23.52
N LEU A 415 -31.65 0.78 24.44
CA LEU A 415 -30.59 -0.22 24.33
C LEU A 415 -31.09 -1.60 24.76
N ALA A 416 -31.72 -1.70 25.94
CA ALA A 416 -32.26 -2.95 26.41
C ALA A 416 -33.47 -2.81 27.34
N GLY A 417 -34.29 -3.86 27.37
CA GLY A 417 -35.33 -4.00 28.38
C GLY A 417 -34.72 -4.24 29.75
N GLU A 418 -33.94 -5.32 29.87
CA GLU A 418 -33.21 -5.68 31.09
C GLU A 418 -31.70 -5.56 30.86
N ALA A 419 -30.98 -4.85 31.72
CA ALA A 419 -29.53 -4.71 31.63
C ALA A 419 -28.81 -4.99 32.95
N LYS A 420 -27.73 -5.75 32.91
CA LYS A 420 -26.91 -6.07 34.07
C LYS A 420 -25.44 -5.90 33.75
N ASN A 421 -24.69 -5.25 34.63
CA ASN A 421 -23.26 -5.00 34.44
C ASN A 421 -22.90 -4.40 33.07
N THR A 422 -23.85 -3.71 32.43
CA THR A 422 -23.67 -3.14 31.09
C THR A 422 -23.01 -1.77 31.19
N THR A 423 -22.03 -1.51 30.33
CA THR A 423 -21.34 -0.22 30.29
C THR A 423 -21.71 0.51 28.99
N VAL A 424 -22.16 1.76 29.12
CA VAL A 424 -22.34 2.70 28.01
C VAL A 424 -21.38 3.84 28.25
N GLN A 425 -20.45 4.07 27.34
CA GLN A 425 -19.44 5.10 27.51
C GLN A 425 -19.22 5.91 26.24
N ASP A 426 -18.94 7.20 26.41
CA ASP A 426 -18.58 8.11 25.30
C ASP A 426 -19.61 8.12 24.16
N CYS A 427 -20.88 7.82 24.47
CA CYS A 427 -21.97 7.76 23.50
C CYS A 427 -22.75 9.08 23.47
N THR A 428 -23.31 9.41 22.31
CA THR A 428 -24.16 10.58 22.12
C THR A 428 -25.54 10.13 21.65
N PHE A 429 -26.60 10.65 22.26
CA PHE A 429 -27.99 10.37 21.87
C PHE A 429 -28.66 11.67 21.42
N ARG A 430 -29.02 11.76 20.14
CA ARG A 430 -29.73 12.91 19.55
C ARG A 430 -31.09 12.49 19.04
N ASN A 431 -32.12 13.22 19.43
CA ASN A 431 -33.50 13.02 18.98
C ASN A 431 -34.03 11.59 19.21
N LEU A 432 -33.65 10.97 20.34
CA LEU A 432 -34.15 9.64 20.70
C LEU A 432 -35.61 9.74 21.13
N ALA A 433 -36.49 9.00 20.45
CA ALA A 433 -37.92 8.96 20.76
C ALA A 433 -38.37 7.59 21.29
N ILE A 434 -38.93 7.55 22.49
CA ILE A 434 -39.54 6.34 23.07
C ILE A 434 -41.05 6.58 23.17
N THR A 435 -41.84 5.77 22.49
CA THR A 435 -43.30 5.96 22.39
C THR A 435 -44.04 4.68 22.72
N THR A 436 -45.00 4.75 23.65
CA THR A 436 -45.95 3.68 23.91
C THR A 436 -47.26 3.89 23.15
N GLY A 437 -47.87 2.79 22.74
CA GLY A 437 -49.15 2.75 22.06
C GLY A 437 -50.33 2.51 23.02
N LYS A 438 -51.47 2.13 22.44
CA LYS A 438 -52.75 1.98 23.16
C LYS A 438 -52.77 0.92 24.26
N GLY A 439 -51.80 0.00 24.28
CA GLY A 439 -51.68 -1.01 25.34
C GLY A 439 -51.17 -0.44 26.67
N ASP A 440 -50.61 0.76 26.66
CA ASP A 440 -50.22 1.51 27.85
C ASP A 440 -51.42 2.31 28.37
N ASP A 441 -52.40 1.58 28.90
CA ASP A 441 -53.69 2.08 29.40
C ASP A 441 -53.79 2.09 30.93
N GLY A 442 -52.69 1.77 31.61
CA GLY A 442 -52.61 1.63 33.07
C GLY A 442 -53.13 0.30 33.63
N ALA A 443 -53.59 -0.63 32.79
CA ALA A 443 -54.05 -1.96 33.25
C ALA A 443 -52.88 -2.89 33.64
N ALA A 444 -51.67 -2.62 33.14
CA ALA A 444 -50.46 -3.38 33.44
C ALA A 444 -49.28 -2.47 33.74
N ARG A 445 -48.23 -3.04 34.36
CA ARG A 445 -47.01 -2.33 34.72
C ARG A 445 -46.15 -2.08 33.48
N TYR A 446 -45.78 -0.83 33.26
CA TYR A 446 -44.76 -0.42 32.29
C TYR A 446 -43.55 0.12 33.04
N GLU A 447 -42.37 -0.45 32.79
CA GLU A 447 -41.07 0.01 33.24
C GLU A 447 -40.27 0.47 32.02
N LEU A 448 -40.21 1.78 31.83
CA LEU A 448 -39.55 2.39 30.69
C LEU A 448 -38.28 3.08 31.15
N GLY A 449 -37.21 2.98 30.39
CA GLY A 449 -36.06 3.84 30.55
C GLY A 449 -35.56 4.37 29.23
N ASP A 450 -34.79 5.45 29.29
CA ASP A 450 -34.15 6.00 28.08
C ASP A 450 -33.18 4.99 27.47
N LEU A 451 -32.27 4.42 28.27
CA LEU A 451 -31.33 3.39 27.86
C LEU A 451 -31.82 2.00 28.25
N PHE A 452 -32.24 1.83 29.51
CA PHE A 452 -32.56 0.54 30.11
C PHE A 452 -33.90 0.59 30.85
N GLY A 453 -34.81 -0.34 30.54
CA GLY A 453 -36.09 -0.44 31.25
C GLY A 453 -35.91 -0.79 32.74
N ASN A 454 -35.07 -1.78 33.01
CA ASN A 454 -34.70 -2.22 34.35
C ASN A 454 -33.26 -2.75 34.34
N GLY A 455 -32.57 -2.71 35.48
CA GLY A 455 -31.21 -3.22 35.54
C GLY A 455 -30.46 -2.98 36.84
N SER A 456 -29.29 -3.61 36.95
CA SER A 456 -28.40 -3.46 38.10
C SER A 456 -26.92 -3.52 37.71
N GLY A 457 -26.09 -2.72 38.38
CA GLY A 457 -24.64 -2.69 38.11
C GLY A 457 -24.23 -2.03 36.78
N ASN A 458 -25.17 -1.37 36.09
CA ASN A 458 -24.89 -0.69 34.83
C ASN A 458 -24.13 0.62 35.07
N LYS A 459 -23.31 1.01 34.10
CA LYS A 459 -22.50 2.23 34.12
C LYS A 459 -22.79 3.06 32.87
N VAL A 460 -23.03 4.35 33.05
CA VAL A 460 -23.22 5.32 31.96
C VAL A 460 -22.21 6.43 32.19
N ASN A 461 -21.16 6.46 31.36
CA ASN A 461 -19.99 7.32 31.55
C ASN A 461 -19.84 8.26 30.36
N ASN A 462 -19.64 9.56 30.60
CA ASN A 462 -19.37 10.53 29.53
C ASN A 462 -20.35 10.46 28.34
N CYS A 463 -21.62 10.16 28.63
CA CYS A 463 -22.66 10.13 27.60
C CYS A 463 -23.38 11.47 27.54
N THR A 464 -23.75 11.89 26.34
CA THR A 464 -24.52 13.13 26.14
C THR A 464 -25.87 12.82 25.51
N ALA A 465 -26.88 13.62 25.85
CA ALA A 465 -28.24 13.44 25.38
C ALA A 465 -28.89 14.78 25.04
N GLU A 466 -29.44 14.88 23.83
CA GLU A 466 -30.17 16.04 23.34
C GLU A 466 -31.46 15.57 22.63
N GLY A 467 -32.59 16.20 22.94
CA GLY A 467 -33.86 15.86 22.27
C GLY A 467 -34.41 14.48 22.62
N VAL A 468 -34.04 13.89 23.77
CA VAL A 468 -34.62 12.61 24.23
C VAL A 468 -36.06 12.83 24.70
N THR A 469 -37.01 12.11 24.11
CA THR A 469 -38.44 12.21 24.41
C THR A 469 -39.02 10.84 24.80
N VAL A 470 -39.82 10.82 25.87
CA VAL A 470 -40.56 9.63 26.32
C VAL A 470 -42.05 9.96 26.36
N THR A 471 -42.79 9.44 25.39
CA THR A 471 -44.25 9.58 25.26
C THR A 471 -44.90 8.31 25.78
N ALA A 472 -45.35 8.33 27.03
CA ALA A 472 -46.00 7.21 27.70
C ALA A 472 -47.15 7.68 28.59
N SER A 473 -48.00 6.75 29.02
CA SER A 473 -49.09 7.05 29.96
C SER A 473 -48.55 7.56 31.30
N ASP A 474 -49.42 8.22 32.06
CA ASP A 474 -49.09 8.69 33.42
C ASP A 474 -48.86 7.54 34.41
N ALA A 475 -49.30 6.32 34.06
CA ALA A 475 -49.10 5.13 34.88
C ALA A 475 -47.72 4.47 34.68
N ALA A 476 -47.01 4.80 33.60
CA ALA A 476 -45.72 4.21 33.28
C ALA A 476 -44.62 4.70 34.23
N ARG A 477 -43.83 3.76 34.77
CA ARG A 477 -42.64 4.07 35.56
C ARG A 477 -41.49 4.40 34.62
N ARG A 478 -40.77 5.48 34.90
CA ARG A 478 -39.67 5.98 34.06
C ARG A 478 -38.35 5.93 34.81
N ASN A 479 -37.33 5.36 34.19
CA ASN A 479 -35.97 5.25 34.68
C ASN A 479 -35.04 5.96 33.70
N MET A 480 -34.70 7.21 33.98
CA MET A 480 -33.93 8.05 33.05
C MET A 480 -32.46 8.07 33.48
N ALA A 481 -31.60 7.44 32.68
CA ALA A 481 -30.16 7.35 32.89
C ALA A 481 -29.36 8.47 32.20
N LEU A 482 -29.96 9.20 31.25
CA LEU A 482 -29.34 10.26 30.45
C LEU A 482 -29.63 11.69 30.97
N GLN A 483 -30.03 11.85 32.23
CA GLN A 483 -30.36 13.16 32.82
C GLN A 483 -29.15 13.98 33.26
#